data_AF-A0A371MSQ2-F1
#
_entry.id   AF-A0A371MSQ2-F1
#
_cell.length_a   1.000
_cell.length_b   1.000
_cell.length_c   1.000
_cell.angle_alpha   90.00
_cell.angle_beta   90.00
_cell.angle_gamma   90.00
#
_symmetry.space_group_name_H-M   'P 1'
#
loop_
_entity.id
_entity.type
_entity.pdbx_description
1 polymer ?
#
loop_
_entity_poly.entity_id
_entity_poly.type
_entity_poly.pdbx_seq_one_letter_code
_entity_poly.pdbx_strand_id
1 'polypeptide(L)'
;AEVAKAVDALEDFDVEYETNPMGTVIEADDVGTLFAAAEAAHRAVDADRVSTVLKIDDKRTSDERAREKVDVVEDQLGRPARSDSE
;
A
#
# COMPACT_ATOMS: atom_id res chain seq x y z
N ALA A 1 -14.08 2.52 11.42
CA ALA A 1 -13.38 3.37 12.39
C ALA A 1 -11.93 2.93 12.54
N GLU A 2 -11.66 1.68 12.96
CA GLU A 2 -10.27 1.21 13.16
C GLU A 2 -9.39 1.18 11.89
N VAL A 3 -9.92 0.75 10.75
CA VAL A 3 -9.17 0.83 9.47
C VAL A 3 -8.80 2.26 9.12
N ALA A 4 -9.67 3.23 9.44
CA ALA A 4 -9.38 4.64 9.21
C ALA A 4 -8.23 5.13 10.12
N LYS A 5 -8.17 4.69 11.38
CA LYS A 5 -7.03 4.99 12.27
C LYS A 5 -5.71 4.41 11.76
N ALA A 6 -5.76 3.20 11.22
CA ALA A 6 -4.58 2.55 10.63
C ALA A 6 -4.06 3.31 9.40
N VAL A 7 -4.97 3.83 8.57
CA VAL A 7 -4.62 4.67 7.41
C VAL A 7 -4.13 6.06 7.85
N ASP A 8 -4.81 6.69 8.82
CA ASP A 8 -4.43 7.99 9.38
C ASP A 8 -3.03 7.97 9.99
N ALA A 9 -2.64 6.87 10.63
CA ALA A 9 -1.28 6.68 11.16
C ALA A 9 -0.18 6.68 10.10
N LEU A 10 -0.50 6.50 8.81
CA LEU A 10 0.49 6.58 7.73
C LEU A 10 0.88 8.02 7.40
N GLU A 11 0.06 9.01 7.75
CA GLU A 11 0.33 10.44 7.52
C GLU A 11 1.58 10.95 8.26
N ASP A 12 2.00 10.26 9.32
CA ASP A 12 3.20 10.59 10.09
C ASP A 12 4.51 10.13 9.42
N PHE A 13 4.42 9.45 8.27
CA PHE A 13 5.56 8.87 7.56
C PHE A 13 5.69 9.44 6.15
N ASP A 14 6.93 9.51 5.66
CA ASP A 14 7.23 9.91 4.29
C ASP A 14 6.98 8.73 3.33
N VAL A 15 5.70 8.44 3.11
CA VAL A 15 5.21 7.34 2.27
C VAL A 15 4.07 7.80 1.37
N GLU A 16 4.05 7.29 0.13
CA GLU A 16 2.83 7.37 -0.68
C GLU A 16 1.93 6.18 -0.31
N TYR A 17 0.62 6.40 -0.18
CA TYR A 17 -0.32 5.31 0.09
C TYR A 17 -1.61 5.43 -0.72
N GLU A 18 -2.20 4.28 -1.05
CA GLU A 18 -3.49 4.18 -1.70
C GLU A 18 -4.31 3.05 -1.07
N THR A 19 -5.48 3.40 -0.52
CA THR A 19 -6.38 2.41 0.09
C THR A 19 -7.37 1.89 -0.95
N ASN A 20 -7.46 0.56 -1.07
CA ASN A 20 -8.41 -0.14 -1.93
C ASN A 20 -9.20 -1.18 -1.10
N PRO A 21 -10.22 -1.85 -1.69
CA PRO A 21 -11.08 -2.78 -0.93
C PRO A 21 -10.35 -3.96 -0.26
N MET A 22 -9.16 -4.33 -0.73
CA MET A 22 -8.40 -5.48 -0.24
C MET A 22 -7.25 -5.09 0.70
N GLY A 23 -6.95 -3.81 0.85
CA GLY A 23 -5.90 -3.31 1.72
C GLY A 23 -5.36 -1.96 1.26
N THR A 24 -4.24 -1.56 1.85
CA THR A 24 -3.56 -0.31 1.51
C THR A 24 -2.23 -0.66 0.85
N VAL A 25 -2.01 -0.11 -0.35
CA VAL A 25 -0.70 -0.13 -1.01
C VAL A 25 0.11 1.02 -0.42
N ILE A 26 1.36 0.74 -0.03
CA ILE A 26 2.29 1.71 0.55
C ILE A 26 3.58 1.66 -0.28
N GLU A 27 4.06 2.82 -0.73
CA GLU A 27 5.35 3.00 -1.39
C GLU A 27 6.26 3.87 -0.51
N ALA A 28 7.50 3.45 -0.34
CA ALA A 28 8.52 4.14 0.44
C ALA A 28 9.89 3.96 -0.21
N ASP A 29 10.79 4.93 -0.05
CA ASP A 29 12.15 4.89 -0.61
C ASP A 29 13.04 3.82 0.05
N ASP A 30 12.72 3.42 1.27
CA ASP A 30 13.45 2.39 2.00
C ASP A 30 12.53 1.49 2.82
N VAL A 31 12.99 0.26 3.02
CA VAL A 31 12.23 -0.77 3.73
C VAL A 31 12.05 -0.46 5.22
N GLY A 32 12.95 0.32 5.83
CA GLY A 32 12.87 0.73 7.23
C GLY A 32 11.68 1.65 7.48
N THR A 33 11.50 2.66 6.61
CA THR A 33 10.34 3.54 6.63
C THR A 33 9.04 2.75 6.44
N LEU A 34 9.01 1.79 5.51
CA LEU A 34 7.85 0.92 5.28
C LEU A 34 7.49 0.08 6.52
N PHE A 35 8.49 -0.50 7.20
CA PHE A 35 8.24 -1.25 8.43
C PHE A 35 7.72 -0.36 9.56
N ALA A 36 8.29 0.83 9.74
CA ALA A 36 7.86 1.77 10.78
C ALA A 36 6.39 2.22 10.55
N ALA A 37 6.04 2.52 9.30
CA ALA A 37 4.68 2.88 8.92
C ALA A 37 3.69 1.72 9.18
N ALA A 38 4.03 0.49 8.75
CA ALA A 38 3.20 -0.69 9.00
C ALA A 38 3.02 -1.00 10.50
N GLU A 39 4.06 -0.76 11.30
CA GLU A 39 4.05 -0.92 12.75
C GLU A 39 3.11 0.09 13.42
N ALA A 40 3.18 1.37 13.02
CA ALA A 40 2.27 2.42 13.49
C ALA A 40 0.82 2.11 13.12
N ALA A 41 0.56 1.75 11.87
CA ALA A 41 -0.77 1.36 11.41
C ALA A 41 -1.34 0.17 12.21
N HIS A 42 -0.53 -0.84 12.52
CA HIS A 42 -0.94 -1.97 13.34
C HIS A 42 -1.33 -1.55 14.77
N ARG A 43 -0.58 -0.64 15.39
CA ARG A 43 -0.83 -0.18 16.76
C ARG A 43 -1.97 0.81 16.90
N ALA A 44 -2.31 1.52 15.82
CA ALA A 44 -3.43 2.45 15.81
C ALA A 44 -4.80 1.77 15.94
N VAL A 45 -4.87 0.46 15.66
CA VAL A 45 -6.08 -0.35 15.81
C VAL A 45 -6.26 -0.77 17.27
N ASP A 46 -7.34 -0.31 17.88
CA ASP A 46 -7.69 -0.65 19.26
C ASP A 46 -8.52 -1.94 19.29
N ALA A 47 -7.84 -3.07 19.43
CA ALA A 47 -8.45 -4.39 19.54
C ALA A 47 -7.57 -5.37 20.34
N ASP A 48 -8.20 -6.31 21.03
CA ASP A 48 -7.51 -7.36 21.78
C ASP A 48 -6.64 -8.28 20.89
N ARG A 49 -6.94 -8.32 19.59
CA ARG A 49 -6.17 -9.05 18.59
C ARG A 49 -6.21 -8.35 17.25
N VAL A 50 -5.03 -8.03 16.72
CA VAL A 50 -4.84 -7.48 15.37
C VAL A 50 -3.99 -8.45 14.57
N SER A 51 -4.36 -8.69 13.31
CA SER A 51 -3.58 -9.52 12.38
C SER A 51 -3.25 -8.67 11.15
N THR A 52 -1.97 -8.38 10.95
CA THR A 52 -1.49 -7.66 9.77
C THR A 52 -0.86 -8.64 8.79
N VAL A 53 -1.20 -8.48 7.51
CA VAL A 53 -0.52 -9.15 6.40
C VAL A 53 0.22 -8.08 5.63
N LEU A 54 1.55 -8.19 5.55
CA LEU A 54 2.41 -7.27 4.83
C LEU A 54 3.12 -8.04 3.72
N LYS A 55 2.96 -7.59 2.48
CA LYS A 55 3.68 -8.09 1.31
C LYS A 55 4.60 -6.99 0.80
N ILE A 56 5.90 -7.25 0.79
CA ILE A 56 6.92 -6.31 0.32
C ILE A 56 7.45 -6.81 -1.02
N ASP A 57 7.47 -5.92 -2.00
CA ASP A 57 8.03 -6.17 -3.33
C ASP A 57 9.20 -5.21 -3.57
N ASP A 58 10.39 -5.62 -3.09
CA ASP A 58 11.64 -4.87 -3.20
C ASP A 58 12.48 -5.39 -4.37
N LYS A 59 12.32 -4.77 -5.55
CA LYS A 59 13.11 -5.07 -6.75
C LYS A 59 14.34 -4.17 -6.81
N ARG A 60 15.38 -4.50 -6.03
CA ARG A 60 16.64 -3.72 -5.88
C ARG A 60 17.41 -3.35 -7.15
N THR A 61 17.05 -3.89 -8.30
CA THR A 61 17.64 -3.58 -9.60
C THR A 61 16.79 -2.58 -10.40
N SER A 62 15.77 -2.00 -9.80
CA SER A 62 14.76 -1.17 -10.45
C SER A 62 14.19 -0.14 -9.47
N ASP A 63 13.94 1.07 -9.96
CA ASP A 63 13.27 2.13 -9.20
C ASP A 63 11.79 2.32 -9.66
N GLU A 64 11.25 1.35 -10.41
CA GLU A 64 9.88 1.37 -10.95
C GLU A 64 8.83 1.40 -9.83
N ARG A 65 7.90 2.35 -9.90
CA ARG A 65 6.80 2.48 -8.92
C ARG A 65 5.72 1.42 -9.11
N ALA A 66 4.86 1.18 -8.11
CA ALA A 66 3.80 0.17 -8.24
C ALA A 66 2.77 0.56 -9.31
N ARG A 67 2.55 1.86 -9.55
CA ARG A 67 1.73 2.35 -10.67
C ARG A 67 2.25 1.89 -12.03
N GLU A 68 3.56 1.83 -12.22
CA GLU A 68 4.16 1.37 -13.48
C GLU A 68 3.84 -0.10 -13.77
N LYS A 69 3.58 -0.92 -12.73
CA LYS A 69 3.11 -2.30 -12.92
C LYS A 69 1.70 -2.35 -13.50
N VAL A 70 0.85 -1.38 -13.13
CA VAL A 70 -0.49 -1.24 -13.72
C VAL A 70 -0.37 -0.77 -15.15
N ASP A 71 0.46 0.25 -15.41
CA ASP A 71 0.69 0.79 -16.76
C ASP A 71 1.18 -0.30 -17.73
N VAL A 72 2.15 -1.12 -17.31
CA VAL A 72 2.64 -2.25 -18.12
C VAL A 72 1.53 -3.26 -18.44
N VAL A 73 0.61 -3.50 -17.50
CA VAL A 73 -0.53 -4.39 -17.74
C VAL A 73 -1.52 -3.73 -18.71
N GLU A 74 -1.83 -2.45 -18.54
CA GLU A 74 -2.73 -1.72 -19.44
C GLU A 74 -2.19 -1.63 -20.87
N ASP A 75 -0.89 -1.39 -21.02
CA ASP A 75 -0.19 -1.40 -22.31
C ASP A 75 -0.29 -2.76 -23.00
N GLN A 76 -0.09 -3.85 -22.25
CA GLN A 76 -0.24 -5.22 -22.78
C GLN A 76 -1.69 -5.56 -23.14
N LEU A 77 -2.65 -5.04 -22.37
CA LEU A 77 -4.07 -5.24 -22.62
C LEU A 77 -4.61 -4.35 -23.76
N GLY A 78 -3.93 -3.24 -24.07
CA GLY A 78 -4.41 -2.20 -24.97
C GLY A 78 -5.66 -1.46 -24.45
N ARG A 79 -5.93 -1.54 -23.14
CA ARG A 79 -7.10 -0.95 -22.47
C ARG A 79 -6.86 -0.82 -20.95
N PRO A 80 -7.63 0.02 -20.24
CA PRO A 80 -7.54 0.13 -18.79
C PRO A 80 -7.77 -1.21 -18.08
N ALA A 81 -7.05 -1.46 -16.98
CA ALA A 81 -7.14 -2.67 -16.16
C ALA A 81 -8.34 -2.62 -15.19
N ARG A 82 -9.45 -2.05 -15.64
CA ARG A 82 -10.71 -1.89 -14.91
C ARG A 82 -11.88 -2.10 -15.85
N SER A 83 -12.95 -2.71 -15.34
CA SER A 83 -14.25 -2.75 -16.02
C SER A 83 -15.09 -1.58 -15.55
N ASP A 84 -15.76 -0.87 -16.46
CA ASP A 84 -16.78 0.11 -16.08
C ASP A 84 -17.92 -0.63 -15.37
N SER A 85 -18.02 -0.46 -14.07
CA SER A 85 -19.16 -0.90 -13.28
C SER A 85 -19.42 0.22 -12.28
N GLU A 86 -20.54 0.91 -12.52
CA GLU A 86 -21.12 1.91 -11.61
C GLU A 86 -21.42 1.33 -10.22
#